data_AF-A0A8H8RWZ4-F1
#
_entry.id   AF-A0A8H8RWZ4-F1
#
_cell.length_a   1.000
_cell.length_b   1.000
_cell.length_c   1.000
_cell.angle_alpha   90.00
_cell.angle_beta   90.00
_cell.angle_gamma   90.00
#
_symmetry.space_group_name_H-M   'P 1'
#
loop_
_entity.id
_entity.type
_entity.pdbx_description
1 polymer ?
#
loop_
_entity_poly.entity_id
_entity_poly.type
_entity_poly.pdbx_seq_one_letter_code
_entity_poly.pdbx_strand_id
1 'polypeptide(L)'
;MPPSKPKPSEIAAEAKRTYIPYIRQNFSEIWPSTSFLCYSESMCAQPSGHLDRQARFAFYDDDPVDLALKWNAGEKKGNRSCDYAGKR
;
A
#
# COMPACT_ATOMS: atom_id res chain seq x y z
N MET A 1 27.99 6.24 29.83
CA MET A 1 26.63 5.85 29.39
C MET A 1 26.73 5.38 27.95
N PRO A 2 26.06 4.28 27.55
CA PRO A 2 26.00 3.92 26.14
C PRO A 2 25.26 5.03 25.37
N PRO A 3 25.69 5.39 24.16
CA PRO A 3 25.04 6.45 23.39
C PRO A 3 23.59 6.06 23.10
N SER A 4 22.66 6.98 23.39
CA SER A 4 21.26 6.81 23.03
C SER A 4 21.13 6.58 21.53
N LYS A 5 20.25 5.66 21.13
CA LYS A 5 19.92 5.44 19.72
C LYS A 5 19.52 6.80 19.11
N PRO A 6 20.09 7.17 17.94
CA PRO A 6 19.80 8.44 17.31
C PRO A 6 18.30 8.54 17.03
N LYS A 7 17.77 9.77 17.06
CA LYS A 7 16.34 9.98 16.82
C LYS A 7 16.04 9.59 15.36
N PRO A 8 14.84 9.04 15.07
CA PRO A 8 14.46 8.74 13.69
C PRO A 8 14.61 9.93 12.73
N SER A 9 14.37 11.15 13.21
CA SER A 9 14.57 12.38 12.43
C SER A 9 16.03 12.65 12.06
N GLU A 10 16.97 12.30 12.95
CA GLU A 10 18.40 12.48 12.71
C GLU A 10 18.90 11.46 11.69
N ILE A 11 18.47 10.20 11.82
CA ILE A 11 18.76 9.15 10.83
C ILE A 11 18.22 9.53 9.45
N ALA A 12 16.99 10.05 9.37
CA ALA A 12 16.40 10.49 8.11
C ALA A 12 17.18 11.67 7.49
N ALA A 13 17.62 12.63 8.31
CA ALA A 13 18.41 13.77 7.85
C ALA A 13 19.79 13.34 7.32
N GLU A 14 20.45 12.42 8.02
CA GLU A 14 21.72 11.82 7.58
C GLU A 14 21.54 11.03 6.28
N ALA A 15 20.52 10.18 6.20
CA ALA A 15 20.24 9.43 4.98
C ALA A 15 20.00 10.35 3.78
N LYS A 16 19.22 11.41 3.97
CA LYS A 16 18.94 12.37 2.90
C LYS A 16 20.18 13.15 2.46
N ARG A 17 21.06 13.53 3.39
CA ARG A 17 22.26 14.33 3.10
C ARG A 17 23.43 13.49 2.59
N THR A 18 23.60 12.29 3.10
CA THR A 18 24.82 11.50 2.93
C THR A 18 24.57 10.23 2.11
N TYR A 19 23.67 9.37 2.57
CA TYR A 19 23.52 8.04 1.98
C TYR A 19 22.81 8.04 0.63
N ILE A 20 21.71 8.79 0.46
CA ILE A 20 20.97 8.84 -0.81
C ILE A 20 21.86 9.34 -1.96
N PRO A 21 22.61 10.46 -1.84
CA PRO A 21 23.52 10.90 -2.89
C PRO A 21 24.65 9.90 -3.17
N TYR A 22 25.26 9.34 -2.11
CA TYR A 22 26.32 8.33 -2.26
C TYR A 22 25.82 7.11 -3.03
N ILE A 23 24.63 6.63 -2.70
CA ILE A 23 24.03 5.48 -3.37
C ILE A 23 23.79 5.77 -4.85
N ARG A 24 23.21 6.93 -5.16
CA ARG A 24 22.95 7.34 -6.55
C ARG A 24 24.21 7.51 -7.37
N GLN A 25 25.31 7.93 -6.78
CA GLN A 25 26.57 8.12 -7.51
C GLN A 25 27.36 6.83 -7.72
N ASN A 26 27.33 5.91 -6.74
CA ASN A 26 28.23 4.74 -6.76
C ASN A 26 27.54 3.44 -7.15
N PHE A 27 26.21 3.36 -7.00
CA PHE A 27 25.46 2.11 -7.21
C PHE A 27 24.30 2.27 -8.19
N SER A 28 24.25 3.34 -8.98
CA SER A 28 23.18 3.53 -10.00
C SER A 28 23.14 2.39 -11.02
N GLU A 29 24.29 1.79 -11.34
CA GLU A 29 24.38 0.67 -12.27
C GLU A 29 23.87 -0.65 -11.66
N ILE A 30 24.09 -0.83 -10.35
CA ILE A 30 23.70 -2.05 -9.62
C ILE A 30 22.23 -1.97 -9.16
N TRP A 31 21.77 -0.77 -8.78
CA TRP A 31 20.42 -0.47 -8.31
C TRP A 31 19.78 0.62 -9.17
N PRO A 32 19.36 0.27 -10.40
CA PRO A 32 18.63 1.20 -11.24
C PRO A 32 17.33 1.62 -10.54
N SER A 33 17.00 2.91 -10.63
CA SER A 33 15.72 3.44 -10.15
C SER A 33 14.59 2.92 -11.03
N THR A 34 13.89 1.90 -10.55
CA THR A 34 12.76 1.27 -11.25
C THR A 34 11.45 1.71 -10.59
N SER A 35 10.44 1.94 -11.42
CA SER A 35 9.07 2.20 -10.97
C SER A 35 8.15 1.35 -11.81
N PHE A 36 7.10 0.78 -11.21
CA PHE A 36 6.07 0.08 -11.99
C PHE A 36 5.43 0.98 -13.07
N LEU A 37 5.41 2.30 -12.81
CA LEU A 37 4.88 3.30 -13.75
C LEU A 37 5.89 3.74 -14.82
N CYS A 38 7.19 3.52 -14.59
CA CYS A 38 8.24 3.81 -15.56
C CYS A 38 8.83 2.49 -16.03
N TYR A 39 8.30 1.98 -17.14
CA TYR A 39 8.75 0.75 -17.78
C TYR A 39 10.28 0.70 -17.90
N SER A 40 10.89 -0.33 -17.31
CA SER A 40 12.33 -0.61 -17.37
C SER A 40 12.50 -2.08 -17.73
N GLU A 41 13.26 -2.38 -18.80
CA GLU A 41 13.50 -3.75 -19.29
C GLU A 41 14.19 -4.65 -18.25
N SER A 42 14.90 -4.07 -17.29
CA SER A 42 15.54 -4.76 -16.16
C SER A 42 14.58 -5.18 -15.04
N MET A 43 13.36 -4.66 -15.03
CA MET A 43 12.30 -5.03 -14.10
C MET A 43 11.01 -5.29 -14.87
N CYS A 44 10.93 -6.47 -15.48
CA CYS A 44 9.67 -7.06 -15.91
C CYS A 44 8.83 -7.39 -14.67
N ALA A 45 8.24 -6.39 -14.03
CA ALA A 45 7.13 -6.61 -13.15
C ALA A 45 6.02 -7.21 -14.02
N GLN A 46 5.74 -8.50 -13.84
CA GLN A 46 4.60 -9.11 -14.50
C GLN A 46 3.39 -8.24 -14.16
N PRO A 47 2.68 -7.67 -15.16
CA PRO A 47 1.45 -6.98 -14.87
C PRO A 47 0.62 -7.96 -14.05
N SER A 48 0.11 -7.51 -12.90
CA SER A 48 -0.74 -8.39 -12.10
C SER A 48 -1.81 -8.92 -13.03
N GLY A 49 -1.90 -10.25 -13.19
CA GLY A 49 -2.81 -10.88 -14.16
C GLY A 49 -4.29 -10.54 -13.96
N HIS A 50 -4.58 -9.77 -12.91
CA HIS A 50 -5.84 -9.11 -12.64
C HIS A 50 -5.85 -7.67 -13.19
N LEU A 51 -5.86 -7.53 -14.51
CA LEU A 51 -6.28 -6.26 -15.15
C LEU A 51 -7.74 -5.91 -14.84
N ASP A 52 -8.50 -6.83 -14.26
CA ASP A 52 -9.96 -6.73 -14.04
C ASP A 52 -10.36 -6.69 -12.56
N ARG A 53 -9.45 -6.26 -11.67
CA ARG A 53 -9.82 -5.99 -10.27
C ARG A 53 -10.63 -4.71 -10.20
N GLN A 54 -11.92 -4.78 -10.54
CA GLN A 54 -12.89 -3.78 -10.14
C GLN A 54 -12.88 -3.71 -8.61
N ALA A 55 -12.34 -2.61 -8.08
CA ALA A 55 -12.39 -2.35 -6.66
C ALA A 55 -13.86 -2.24 -6.25
N ARG A 56 -14.34 -3.24 -5.49
CA ARG A 56 -15.68 -3.22 -4.93
C ARG A 56 -15.64 -2.46 -3.61
N PHE A 57 -16.25 -1.29 -3.60
CA PHE A 57 -16.47 -0.54 -2.38
C PHE A 57 -17.87 -0.84 -1.86
N ALA A 58 -18.00 -0.90 -0.54
CA ALA A 58 -19.28 -0.98 0.16
C ALA A 58 -19.27 0.08 1.25
N PHE A 59 -20.39 0.79 1.37
CA PHE A 59 -20.63 1.76 2.44
C PHE A 59 -21.58 1.12 3.45
N TYR A 60 -21.27 1.30 4.73
CA TYR A 60 -22.09 0.80 5.83
C TYR A 60 -22.43 1.98 6.73
N ASP A 61 -23.72 2.22 6.93
CA ASP A 61 -24.23 3.23 7.86
C ASP A 61 -24.42 2.62 9.26
N ASP A 62 -23.32 2.16 9.87
CA ASP A 62 -23.34 1.51 11.18
C ASP A 62 -22.08 1.87 11.99
N ASP A 63 -22.11 1.66 13.31
CA ASP A 63 -20.93 1.87 14.16
C ASP A 63 -19.80 0.90 13.76
N PRO A 64 -18.56 1.37 13.60
CA PRO A 64 -17.46 0.55 13.12
C PRO A 64 -17.11 -0.63 14.04
N VAL A 65 -17.33 -0.51 15.36
CA VAL A 65 -17.07 -1.58 16.32
C VAL A 65 -18.14 -2.66 16.19
N ASP A 66 -19.41 -2.28 16.15
CA ASP A 66 -20.52 -3.22 15.98
C ASP A 66 -20.47 -3.92 14.62
N LEU A 67 -20.11 -3.19 13.55
CA LEU A 67 -19.90 -3.76 12.22
C LEU A 67 -18.77 -4.80 12.22
N ALA A 68 -17.65 -4.50 12.87
CA ALA A 68 -16.52 -5.43 12.98
C ALA A 68 -16.89 -6.69 13.78
N LEU A 69 -17.62 -6.54 14.89
CA LEU A 69 -18.12 -7.66 15.68
C LEU A 69 -19.10 -8.53 14.87
N LYS A 70 -20.00 -7.93 14.08
CA LYS A 70 -20.91 -8.65 13.17
C LYS A 70 -20.14 -9.43 12.09
N TRP A 71 -19.08 -8.85 11.53
CA TRP A 71 -18.22 -9.55 10.56
C TRP A 71 -17.52 -10.75 11.18
N ASN A 72 -17.02 -10.61 12.40
CA ASN A 72 -16.36 -11.69 13.13
C ASN A 72 -17.36 -12.78 13.57
N ALA A 73 -18.62 -12.41 13.83
CA ALA A 73 -19.66 -13.29 14.36
C ALA A 73 -20.34 -14.21 13.32
N GLY A 74 -20.10 -14.02 12.01
CA GLY A 74 -20.33 -15.11 11.05
C GLY A 74 -20.86 -14.72 9.66
N GLU A 75 -20.14 -15.21 8.65
CA GLU A 75 -20.79 -15.75 7.46
C GLU A 75 -21.72 -16.91 7.87
N LYS A 76 -22.98 -16.61 8.17
CA LYS A 76 -24.08 -17.56 7.96
C LYS A 76 -25.01 -16.97 6.91
N LYS A 77 -24.90 -17.56 5.72
CA LYS A 77 -25.61 -17.26 4.46
C LYS A 77 -27.03 -16.75 4.64
N GLY A 78 -27.38 -15.73 3.85
CA GLY A 78 -28.76 -15.45 3.47
C GLY A 78 -28.96 -14.04 2.90
N ASN A 79 -28.91 -13.93 1.57
CA ASN A 79 -29.41 -12.83 0.73
C ASN A 79 -29.41 -11.42 1.33
N ARG A 80 -28.45 -10.59 0.92
CA ARG A 80 -28.71 -9.15 0.79
C ARG A 80 -28.49 -8.79 -0.66
N SER A 81 -29.56 -8.86 -1.46
CA SER A 81 -29.60 -8.12 -2.72
C SER A 81 -29.36 -6.66 -2.36
N CYS A 82 -28.30 -6.08 -2.91
CA CYS A 82 -28.13 -4.64 -2.90
C CYS A 82 -28.99 -4.08 -4.03
N ASP A 83 -30.31 -4.07 -3.82
CA ASP A 83 -31.24 -3.33 -4.66
C ASP A 83 -31.17 -1.85 -4.29
N TYR A 84 -30.15 -1.16 -4.79
CA TYR A 84 -30.26 0.29 -4.99
C TYR A 84 -30.77 0.52 -6.41
N ALA A 85 -32.08 0.38 -6.58
CA ALA A 85 -32.78 0.95 -7.71
C ALA A 85 -32.63 2.48 -7.64
N GLY A 86 -31.68 3.01 -8.42
CA GLY A 86 -31.54 4.44 -8.65
C GLY A 86 -32.82 4.99 -9.26
N LYS A 87 -33.66 5.61 -8.43
CA LYS A 87 -34.68 6.55 -8.90
C LYS A 87 -33.95 7.82 -9.38
N ARG A 88 -33.89 7.96 -10.70
CA ARG A 88 -33.83 9.26 -11.37
C ARG A 88 -35.23 9.88 -11.37
#